data_AF-A0A482VP26-F1
#
_entry.id   AF-A0A482VP26-F1
#
_cell.length_a   1.000
_cell.length_b   1.000
_cell.length_c   1.000
_cell.angle_alpha   90.00
_cell.angle_beta   90.00
_cell.angle_gamma   90.00
#
_symmetry.space_group_name_H-M   'P 1'
#
loop_
_entity.id
_entity.type
_entity.pdbx_description
1 polymer ?
#
loop_
_entity_poly.entity_id
_entity_poly.type
_entity_poly.pdbx_seq_one_letter_code
_entity_poly.pdbx_strand_id
1 'polypeptide(L)'
;MSDQVLDAENWKVEANAVAKDIENHVKSVVVLDDGTDECVYFNLTTLEGRDFCIELSASGFRVAGTKHSDKTSDNDDYFETPYGLLNQISELFHQSFGNELLSKLNNLKST
;
A
#
# COMPACT_ATOMS: atom_id res chain seq x y z
N MET A 1 -3.65 -24.47 13.99
CA MET A 1 -4.25 -23.47 13.07
C MET A 1 -3.17 -23.22 12.05
N SER A 2 -3.41 -23.56 10.80
CA SER A 2 -2.37 -23.56 9.77
C SER A 2 -2.15 -22.11 9.35
N ASP A 3 -1.08 -21.49 9.83
CA ASP A 3 -0.50 -20.32 9.18
C ASP A 3 -0.29 -20.71 7.71
N GLN A 4 -1.10 -20.13 6.82
CA GLN A 4 -0.89 -20.28 5.39
C GLN A 4 0.40 -19.55 5.07
N VAL A 5 1.51 -20.28 5.09
CA VAL A 5 2.76 -19.84 4.47
C VAL A 5 2.45 -19.71 2.99
N LEU A 6 2.22 -18.48 2.55
CA LEU A 6 2.02 -18.14 1.15
C LEU A 6 3.39 -18.27 0.46
N ASP A 7 3.48 -19.04 -0.61
CA ASP A 7 4.72 -19.15 -1.38
C ASP A 7 5.12 -17.78 -1.97
N ALA A 8 6.42 -17.57 -2.26
CA ALA A 8 6.92 -16.31 -2.81
C ALA A 8 6.16 -15.82 -4.06
N GLU A 9 5.63 -16.74 -4.88
CA GLU A 9 4.79 -16.41 -6.03
C GLU A 9 3.42 -15.84 -5.63
N ASN A 10 2.81 -16.38 -4.58
CA ASN A 10 1.50 -15.94 -4.11
C ASN A 10 1.59 -14.54 -3.50
N TRP A 11 2.66 -14.24 -2.75
CA TRP A 11 2.94 -12.89 -2.27
C TRP A 11 3.07 -11.87 -3.40
N LYS A 12 3.74 -12.24 -4.50
CA LYS A 12 3.83 -11.37 -5.69
C LYS A 12 2.45 -11.10 -6.30
N VAL A 13 1.57 -12.10 -6.35
CA VAL A 13 0.21 -11.94 -6.88
C VAL A 13 -0.60 -11.00 -5.97
N GLU A 14 -0.54 -11.20 -4.66
CA GLU A 14 -1.20 -10.34 -3.68
C GLU A 14 -0.70 -8.89 -3.76
N ALA A 15 0.62 -8.69 -3.81
CA ALA A 15 1.22 -7.36 -3.96
C ALA A 15 0.79 -6.68 -5.27
N ASN A 16 0.69 -7.43 -6.38
CA ASN A 16 0.19 -6.88 -7.65
C ASN A 16 -1.30 -6.53 -7.58
N ALA A 17 -2.12 -7.35 -6.90
CA ALA A 17 -3.53 -7.05 -6.70
C ALA A 17 -3.71 -5.78 -5.88
N VAL A 18 -2.95 -5.65 -4.78
CA VAL A 18 -2.93 -4.45 -3.93
C VAL A 18 -2.45 -3.24 -4.72
N ALA A 19 -1.35 -3.36 -5.45
CA ALA A 19 -0.79 -2.29 -6.27
C ALA A 19 -1.84 -1.78 -7.26
N LYS A 20 -2.57 -2.69 -7.91
CA LYS A 20 -3.64 -2.34 -8.84
C LYS A 20 -4.84 -1.68 -8.16
N ASP A 21 -5.19 -2.10 -6.95
CA ASP A 21 -6.30 -1.51 -6.18
C ASP A 21 -5.99 -0.06 -5.79
N ILE A 22 -4.75 0.20 -5.36
CA ILE A 22 -4.30 1.54 -4.95
C ILE A 22 -3.75 2.39 -6.10
N GLU A 23 -3.59 1.85 -7.32
CA GLU A 23 -2.96 2.55 -8.45
C GLU A 23 -3.64 3.90 -8.75
N ASN A 24 -4.95 3.97 -8.54
CA ASN A 24 -5.77 5.17 -8.75
C ASN A 24 -5.59 6.22 -7.65
N HIS A 25 -5.06 5.83 -6.50
CA HIS A 25 -4.86 6.67 -5.32
C HIS A 25 -3.39 7.08 -5.11
N VAL A 26 -2.50 6.62 -5.98
CA VAL A 26 -1.07 6.90 -5.95
C VAL A 26 -0.62 7.38 -7.33
N LYS A 27 0.59 7.93 -7.42
CA LYS A 27 1.14 8.39 -8.68
C LYS A 27 1.76 7.25 -9.48
N SER A 28 2.39 6.31 -8.79
CA SER A 28 2.97 5.11 -9.38
C SER A 28 3.18 4.05 -8.30
N VAL A 29 3.11 2.78 -8.69
CA VAL A 29 3.41 1.65 -7.82
C VAL A 29 4.11 0.58 -8.66
N VAL A 30 5.18 0.00 -8.11
CA VAL A 30 6.04 -0.97 -8.77
C VAL A 30 6.39 -2.07 -7.78
N VAL A 31 5.91 -3.28 -8.03
CA VAL A 31 6.25 -4.45 -7.21
C VAL A 31 7.68 -4.90 -7.51
N LEU A 32 8.46 -5.17 -6.47
CA LEU A 32 9.83 -5.67 -6.60
C LEU A 32 9.83 -7.20 -6.71
N ASP A 33 10.70 -7.73 -7.56
CA ASP A 33 10.78 -9.18 -7.78
C ASP A 33 11.54 -9.93 -6.67
N ASP A 34 12.14 -9.18 -5.74
CA ASP A 34 13.00 -9.63 -4.63
C ASP A 34 12.18 -10.14 -3.42
N GLY A 35 11.01 -10.73 -3.68
CA GLY A 35 10.14 -11.31 -2.66
C GLY A 35 10.67 -12.65 -2.14
N THR A 36 10.54 -12.87 -0.85
CA THR A 36 10.81 -14.14 -0.16
C THR A 36 9.48 -14.87 0.11
N ASP A 37 9.55 -16.12 0.57
CA ASP A 37 8.35 -16.88 0.98
C ASP A 37 7.65 -16.30 2.23
N GLU A 38 8.26 -15.29 2.87
CA GLU A 38 7.73 -14.67 4.09
C GLU A 38 7.23 -13.23 3.86
N CYS A 39 7.76 -12.55 2.83
CA CYS A 39 7.41 -11.17 2.54
C CYS A 39 7.81 -10.74 1.11
N VAL A 40 7.12 -9.72 0.58
CA VAL A 40 7.40 -9.08 -0.71
C VAL A 40 7.50 -7.57 -0.53
N TYR A 41 8.33 -6.93 -1.35
CA TYR A 41 8.52 -5.48 -1.32
C TYR A 41 7.93 -4.84 -2.57
N PHE A 42 7.46 -3.61 -2.45
CA PHE A 42 7.04 -2.80 -3.57
C PHE A 42 7.34 -1.33 -3.33
N ASN A 43 7.71 -0.65 -4.40
CA ASN A 43 7.95 0.77 -4.43
C ASN A 43 6.64 1.49 -4.76
N LEU A 44 6.38 2.58 -4.05
CA LEU A 44 5.16 3.36 -4.16
C LEU A 44 5.53 4.83 -4.18
N THR A 45 4.92 5.58 -5.10
CA THR A 45 5.04 7.04 -5.18
C THR A 45 3.67 7.64 -4.93
N THR A 46 3.51 8.39 -3.85
CA THR A 46 2.24 9.05 -3.52
C THR A 46 1.88 10.13 -4.53
N LEU A 47 0.63 10.61 -4.50
CA LEU A 47 0.14 11.70 -5.36
C LEU A 47 0.96 12.99 -5.22
N GLU A 48 1.56 13.17 -4.05
CA GLU A 48 2.39 14.33 -3.68
C GLU A 48 3.80 14.24 -4.27
N GLY A 49 4.16 13.08 -4.86
CA GLY A 49 5.49 12.79 -5.37
C GLY A 49 6.48 12.33 -4.31
N ARG A 50 6.00 11.79 -3.18
CA ARG A 50 6.88 11.15 -2.18
C ARG A 50 7.04 9.67 -2.50
N ASP A 51 8.27 9.21 -2.48
CA ASP A 51 8.63 7.81 -2.74
C ASP A 51 8.74 7.03 -1.44
N PHE A 52 8.21 5.82 -1.43
CA PHE A 52 8.24 4.91 -0.30
C PHE A 52 8.52 3.48 -0.77
N CYS A 53 9.15 2.71 0.11
CA CYS A 53 9.33 1.27 -0.04
C CYS A 53 8.47 0.60 1.01
N ILE A 54 7.52 -0.22 0.55
CA ILE A 54 6.55 -0.89 1.39
C ILE A 54 6.87 -2.38 1.38
N GLU A 55 6.80 -2.99 2.55
CA GLU A 55 6.87 -4.42 2.76
C GLU A 55 5.46 -4.95 2.99
N LEU A 56 5.13 -6.05 2.33
CA LEU A 56 3.95 -6.86 2.58
C LEU A 56 4.39 -8.22 3.10
N SER A 57 3.92 -8.56 4.30
CA SER A 57 4.18 -9.85 4.96
C SER A 57 2.89 -10.37 5.61
N ALA A 58 2.97 -11.54 6.25
CA ALA A 58 1.85 -12.10 7.01
C ALA A 58 1.33 -11.16 8.12
N SER A 59 2.18 -10.25 8.62
CA SER A 59 1.82 -9.24 9.61
C SER A 59 1.05 -8.05 9.02
N GLY A 60 1.02 -7.91 7.69
CA GLY A 60 0.38 -6.80 6.97
C GLY A 60 1.37 -5.95 6.17
N PHE A 61 1.06 -4.67 6.04
CA PHE A 61 1.83 -3.67 5.27
C PHE A 61 2.69 -2.82 6.19
N ARG A 62 3.97 -2.63 5.87
CA ARG A 62 4.90 -1.84 6.66
C ARG A 62 5.74 -0.92 5.79
N VAL A 63 6.10 0.26 6.29
CA VAL A 63 7.00 1.17 5.58
C VAL A 63 8.45 0.77 5.84
N ALA A 64 9.06 0.06 4.89
CA ALA A 64 10.48 -0.32 4.95
C ALA A 64 11.42 0.86 4.68
N GLY A 65 10.97 1.89 3.97
CA GLY A 65 11.80 3.05 3.63
C GLY A 65 11.02 4.24 3.06
N THR A 66 11.59 5.44 3.18
CA THR A 66 11.06 6.68 2.56
C THR A 66 11.71 6.99 1.21
N LYS A 67 12.29 5.98 0.58
CA LYS A 67 12.87 6.03 -0.77
C LYS A 67 12.67 4.67 -1.42
N HIS A 68 12.66 4.64 -2.76
CA HIS A 68 12.60 3.39 -3.51
C HIS A 68 13.76 2.46 -3.14
N SER A 69 13.44 1.20 -2.89
CA SER A 69 14.39 0.16 -2.51
C SER A 69 15.18 0.43 -1.22
N ASP A 70 14.77 1.44 -0.44
CA ASP A 70 15.32 1.71 0.89
C ASP A 70 14.60 0.81 1.90
N LYS A 71 15.39 0.04 2.66
CA LYS A 71 14.90 -0.90 3.69
C LYS A 71 15.49 -0.54 5.06
N THR A 72 15.88 0.71 5.25
CA THR A 72 16.58 1.19 6.46
C THR A 72 15.65 1.76 7.52
N SER A 73 14.35 1.88 7.26
CA SER A 73 13.40 2.35 8.26
C SER A 73 13.19 1.30 9.34
N ASP A 74 13.35 1.70 10.59
CA ASP A 74 13.03 0.92 11.80
C ASP A 74 11.55 1.06 12.18
N ASN A 75 10.68 1.27 11.19
CA ASN A 75 9.27 1.54 11.45
C ASN A 75 8.51 0.22 11.58
N ASP A 76 8.16 -0.16 12.81
CA ASP A 76 7.40 -1.38 13.12
C ASP A 76 5.88 -1.20 13.13
N ASP A 77 5.38 -0.10 12.57
CA ASP A 77 3.95 0.08 12.35
C ASP A 77 3.49 -0.78 11.18
N TYR A 78 2.84 -1.90 11.51
CA TYR A 78 2.13 -2.75 10.56
C TYR A 78 0.69 -2.29 10.41
N PHE A 79 0.25 -2.21 9.16
CA PHE A 79 -1.11 -1.86 8.78
C PHE A 79 -1.81 -3.08 8.20
N GLU A 80 -3.06 -3.33 8.59
CA GLU A 80 -3.84 -4.43 8.02
C GLU A 80 -4.21 -4.20 6.55
N THR A 81 -4.30 -2.94 6.12
CA THR A 81 -4.75 -2.59 4.76
C THR A 81 -3.82 -1.58 4.12
N PRO A 82 -3.67 -1.61 2.77
CA PRO A 82 -2.83 -0.65 2.06
C PRO A 82 -3.39 0.77 2.19
N TYR A 83 -4.71 0.92 2.36
CA TYR A 83 -5.38 2.18 2.63
C TYR A 83 -5.02 2.77 3.99
N GLY A 84 -4.92 1.93 5.04
CA GLY A 84 -4.47 2.37 6.37
C GLY A 84 -3.06 2.94 6.32
N LEU A 85 -2.16 2.26 5.59
CA LEU A 85 -0.81 2.73 5.35
C LEU A 85 -0.79 4.03 4.53
N LEU A 86 -1.50 4.08 3.40
CA LEU A 86 -1.63 5.28 2.57
C LEU A 86 -2.14 6.49 3.35
N ASN A 87 -3.08 6.28 4.25
CA ASN A 87 -3.60 7.33 5.13
C ASN A 87 -2.55 7.90 6.08
N GLN A 88 -1.51 7.13 6.43
CA GLN A 88 -0.42 7.56 7.30
C GLN A 88 0.73 8.20 6.51
N ILE A 89 0.98 7.79 5.27
CA ILE A 89 2.12 8.27 4.45
C ILE A 89 1.75 9.36 3.42
N SER A 90 0.46 9.55 3.12
CA SER A 90 -0.03 10.48 2.09
C SER A 90 -1.12 11.39 2.66
N GLU A 91 -0.83 12.67 2.82
CA GLU A 91 -1.79 13.66 3.31
C GLU A 91 -2.85 13.97 2.23
N LEU A 92 -2.44 14.01 0.96
CA LEU A 92 -3.35 14.14 -0.18
C LEU A 92 -4.28 12.95 -0.35
N PHE A 93 -3.90 11.74 0.10
CA PHE A 93 -4.82 10.60 0.09
C PHE A 93 -6.01 10.88 1.01
N HIS A 94 -5.77 11.45 2.19
CA HIS A 94 -6.82 11.85 3.13
C HIS A 94 -7.80 12.85 2.50
N GLN A 95 -7.27 13.83 1.75
CA GLN A 95 -8.08 14.81 1.03
C GLN A 95 -8.86 14.18 -0.13
N SER A 96 -8.22 13.31 -0.92
CA SER A 96 -8.84 12.64 -2.07
C SER A 96 -9.96 11.70 -1.63
N PHE A 97 -9.72 10.88 -0.60
CA PHE A 97 -10.71 9.99 -0.01
C PHE A 97 -11.90 10.76 0.58
N GLY A 98 -11.63 11.85 1.32
CA GLY A 98 -12.68 12.73 1.82
C GLY A 98 -13.53 13.34 0.70
N ASN A 99 -12.89 13.74 -0.39
CA ASN A 99 -13.60 14.29 -1.55
C ASN A 99 -14.43 13.22 -2.29
N GLU A 100 -13.95 11.98 -2.37
CA GLU A 100 -14.72 10.87 -2.92
C GLU A 100 -15.96 10.54 -2.07
N LEU A 101 -15.80 10.53 -0.74
CA LEU A 101 -16.91 10.35 0.20
C LEU A 101 -17.97 11.45 0.02
N LEU A 102 -17.53 12.71 -0.06
CA LEU A 102 -18.39 13.86 -0.30
C LEU A 102 -19.09 13.77 -1.65
N SER A 103 -18.40 13.32 -2.69
CA SER A 103 -18.96 13.13 -4.03
C SER A 103 -20.05 12.05 -4.05
N LYS A 104 -19.81 10.89 -3.40
CA LYS A 104 -20.82 9.83 -3.22
C LYS A 104 -22.02 10.33 -2.41
N LEU A 105 -21.78 11.11 -1.36
CA LEU A 105 -22.83 11.65 -0.49
C LEU A 105 -23.69 12.72 -1.19
N ASN A 106 -23.09 13.55 -2.05
CA ASN A 106 -23.82 14.51 -2.88
C ASN A 106 -24.64 13.83 -3.99
N ASN A 107 -24.13 12.74 -4.56
CA ASN A 107 -24.90 11.94 -5.51
C ASN A 107 -26.15 11.31 -4.87
N LEU A 108 -26.06 10.88 -3.61
CA LEU A 108 -27.20 10.35 -2.86
C LEU A 108 -28.25 11.40 -2.49
N LYS A 109 -27.84 12.66 -2.26
CA LYS A 109 -28.76 13.77 -1.94
C LYS A 109 -29.47 14.36 -3.16
N SER A 110 -29.03 14.01 -4.36
CA SER A 110 -29.59 14.54 -5.61
C SER A 110 -30.64 13.61 -6.24
N THR A 111 -31.10 12.59 -5.50
CA THR A 111 -32.23 11.70 -5.82
C THR A 111 -33.34 11.91 -4.80
#